data_AF-F8MBW7-F1
#
_entry.id   AF-F8MBW7-F1
#
_cell.length_a   1.000
_cell.length_b   1.000
_cell.length_c   1.000
_cell.angle_alpha   90.00
_cell.angle_beta   90.00
_cell.angle_gamma   90.00
#
_symmetry.space_group_name_H-M   'P 1'
#
loop_
_entity.id
_entity.type
_entity.pdbx_description
1 polymer ?
#
loop_
_entity_poly.entity_id
_entity_poly.type
_entity_poly.pdbx_seq_one_letter_code
_entity_poly.pdbx_strand_id
1 'polypeptide(L)'
;MASTTAPPSLESFLSTLPPDLFDQTTLISLASTVAILLAAYSLSRVALDPKTTTSRHRFLFIWHAFDALIHFCLEGSFLYHCFFSSAPLGHLDPKEVFIDPYNYLGRIDKVHGAQAVAGRGTAELWMVYAKADRRWAGVDLSVVSLELLTVLVVGPLACWVCYDIAKKNSRVNIVMIMIATAEIYGGWMTFCPEWLVGSVNLDTSNWMYLWLYLAFFNGLWVVIPAYVIYVASGEIMGAFKVRDAAAKAKKSL
;
A
#
# COMPACT_ATOMS: atom_id res chain seq x y z
N MET A 1 -10.53 -42.26 12.57
CA MET A 1 -9.33 -41.97 13.38
C MET A 1 -8.85 -40.58 12.99
N ALA A 2 -9.14 -39.56 13.80
CA ALA A 2 -8.60 -38.23 13.60
C ALA A 2 -7.13 -38.26 14.03
N SER A 3 -6.21 -38.10 13.08
CA SER A 3 -4.79 -37.98 13.35
C SER A 3 -4.56 -36.63 14.03
N THR A 4 -4.37 -36.64 15.34
CA THR A 4 -3.92 -35.48 16.11
C THR A 4 -2.43 -35.29 15.84
N THR A 5 -2.08 -34.59 14.77
CA THR A 5 -0.70 -34.16 14.55
C THR A 5 -0.36 -33.12 15.60
N ALA A 6 0.66 -33.40 16.42
CA ALA A 6 1.20 -32.45 17.37
C ALA A 6 1.59 -31.14 16.65
N PRO A 7 1.41 -29.97 17.29
CA PRO A 7 1.84 -28.71 16.69
C PRO A 7 3.34 -28.77 16.38
N PRO A 8 3.78 -28.16 15.25
CA PRO A 8 5.18 -28.15 14.86
C PRO A 8 6.05 -27.59 16.00
N SER A 9 7.23 -28.18 16.19
CA SER A 9 8.18 -27.69 17.18
C SER A 9 8.67 -26.29 16.78
N LEU A 10 9.09 -25.48 17.76
CA LEU A 10 9.64 -24.15 17.47
C LEU A 10 10.80 -24.24 16.46
N GLU A 11 11.67 -25.25 16.58
CA GLU A 11 12.75 -25.49 15.62
C GLU A 11 12.23 -25.84 14.22
N SER A 12 11.19 -26.67 14.08
CA SER A 12 10.64 -26.99 12.77
C SER A 12 9.96 -25.77 12.14
N PHE A 13 9.30 -24.94 12.94
CA PHE A 13 8.74 -23.67 12.49
C PHE A 13 9.85 -22.69 12.07
N LEU A 14 10.88 -22.51 12.88
CA LEU A 14 12.02 -21.65 12.55
C LEU A 14 12.75 -22.13 11.29
N SER A 15 12.84 -23.45 11.04
CA SER A 15 13.40 -23.98 9.79
C SER A 15 12.51 -23.79 8.55
N THR A 16 11.21 -23.51 8.75
CA THR A 16 10.32 -23.08 7.65
C THR A 16 10.39 -21.58 7.39
N LEU A 17 11.04 -20.81 8.28
CA LEU A 17 11.26 -19.39 8.05
C LEU A 17 12.39 -19.20 7.04
N PRO A 18 12.25 -18.25 6.11
CA PRO A 18 13.28 -18.01 5.11
C PRO A 18 14.61 -17.58 5.74
N PRO A 19 15.75 -17.98 5.18
CA PRO A 19 17.06 -17.57 5.69
C PRO A 19 17.25 -16.04 5.66
N ASP A 20 16.50 -15.35 4.81
CA ASP A 20 16.51 -13.90 4.64
C ASP A 20 15.45 -13.15 5.48
N LEU A 21 14.68 -13.85 6.31
CA LEU A 21 13.74 -13.20 7.24
C LEU A 21 14.47 -12.31 8.26
N PHE A 22 15.61 -12.81 8.74
CA PHE A 22 16.49 -12.06 9.65
C PHE A 22 17.60 -11.33 8.90
N ASP A 23 17.50 -11.25 7.57
CA ASP A 23 18.42 -10.44 6.79
C ASP A 23 18.27 -8.96 7.20
N GLN A 24 19.41 -8.27 7.24
CA GLN A 24 19.50 -6.91 7.72
C GLN A 24 18.56 -6.00 6.91
N THR A 25 18.46 -6.21 5.60
CA THR A 25 17.62 -5.42 4.71
C THR A 25 16.13 -5.64 4.97
N THR A 26 15.70 -6.89 5.21
CA THR A 26 14.32 -7.22 5.59
C THR A 26 13.94 -6.52 6.90
N LEU A 27 14.81 -6.56 7.90
CA LEU A 27 14.57 -5.90 9.18
C LEU A 27 14.51 -4.37 9.05
N ILE A 28 15.39 -3.78 8.25
CA ILE A 28 15.36 -2.33 7.96
C ILE A 28 14.07 -1.95 7.23
N SER A 29 13.62 -2.77 6.27
CA SER A 29 12.38 -2.54 5.54
C SER A 29 11.17 -2.55 6.48
N LEU A 30 11.02 -3.59 7.31
CA LEU A 30 9.95 -3.67 8.29
C LEU A 30 10.01 -2.52 9.33
N ALA A 31 11.20 -2.19 9.80
CA ALA A 31 11.41 -1.06 10.71
C ALA A 31 11.03 0.28 10.06
N SER A 32 11.29 0.45 8.76
CA SER A 32 10.89 1.66 8.03
C SER A 32 9.36 1.81 7.96
N THR A 33 8.63 0.72 7.73
CA THR A 33 7.16 0.73 7.75
C THR A 33 6.61 1.08 9.14
N VAL A 34 7.21 0.53 10.20
CA VAL A 34 6.87 0.89 11.58
C VAL A 34 7.17 2.36 11.86
N ALA A 35 8.30 2.88 11.37
CA ALA A 35 8.65 4.30 11.53
C ALA A 35 7.63 5.22 10.84
N ILE A 36 7.15 4.86 9.64
CA ILE A 36 6.08 5.60 8.95
C ILE A 36 4.79 5.58 9.76
N LEU A 37 4.40 4.43 10.33
CA LEU A 37 3.22 4.35 11.20
C LEU A 37 3.37 5.20 12.47
N LEU A 38 4.55 5.19 13.10
CA LEU A 38 4.85 6.02 14.26
C LEU A 38 4.84 7.52 13.92
N ALA A 39 5.28 7.90 12.72
CA ALA A 39 5.20 9.27 12.23
C ALA A 39 3.73 9.71 12.04
N ALA A 40 2.90 8.87 11.43
CA ALA A 40 1.47 9.11 11.28
C ALA A 40 0.74 9.22 12.63
N TYR A 41 1.07 8.33 13.58
CA TYR A 41 0.57 8.40 14.95
C TYR A 41 0.97 9.70 15.63
N SER A 42 2.26 10.06 15.57
CA SER A 42 2.80 11.30 16.14
C SER A 42 2.11 12.53 15.55
N LEU A 43 1.89 12.55 14.23
CA LEU A 43 1.17 13.62 13.56
C LEU A 43 -0.26 13.77 14.11
N SER A 44 -0.96 12.66 14.38
CA SER A 44 -2.29 12.70 14.98
C SER A 44 -2.30 13.35 16.37
N ARG A 45 -1.23 13.15 17.15
CA ARG A 45 -1.10 13.70 18.51
C ARG A 45 -0.91 15.22 18.49
N VAL A 46 -0.27 15.73 17.44
CA VAL A 46 -0.03 17.17 17.25
C VAL A 46 -1.23 17.85 16.58
N ALA A 47 -1.81 17.22 15.55
CA ALA A 47 -2.82 17.84 14.71
C ALA A 47 -4.27 17.76 15.26
N LEU A 48 -4.57 16.81 16.15
CA LEU A 48 -5.93 16.54 16.61
C LEU A 48 -6.10 16.77 18.12
N ASP A 49 -7.10 17.57 18.48
CA ASP A 49 -7.50 17.80 19.87
C ASP A 49 -8.04 16.51 20.52
N PRO A 50 -7.40 16.01 21.60
CA PRO A 50 -7.83 14.78 22.28
C PRO A 50 -9.20 14.90 22.95
N LYS A 51 -9.69 16.11 23.25
CA LYS A 51 -11.00 16.30 23.90
C LYS A 51 -12.15 16.27 22.92
N THR A 52 -11.93 16.65 21.67
CA THR A 52 -13.01 16.83 20.69
C THR A 52 -12.97 15.85 19.52
N THR A 53 -11.83 15.19 19.27
CA THR A 53 -11.72 14.18 18.21
C THR A 53 -12.06 12.79 18.74
N THR A 54 -13.04 12.13 18.13
CA THR A 54 -13.40 10.76 18.49
C THR A 54 -12.29 9.76 18.13
N SER A 55 -12.24 8.61 18.82
CA SER A 55 -11.28 7.53 18.52
C SER A 55 -11.36 7.08 17.06
N ARG A 56 -12.57 7.00 16.51
CA ARG A 56 -12.81 6.70 15.09
C ARG A 56 -12.14 7.69 14.15
N HIS A 57 -12.36 9.00 14.34
CA HIS A 57 -11.74 10.02 13.50
C HIS A 57 -10.22 10.07 13.66
N ARG A 58 -9.71 9.79 14.87
CA ARG A 58 -8.27 9.68 15.10
C ARG A 58 -7.67 8.48 14.37
N PHE A 59 -8.33 7.32 14.39
CA PHE A 59 -7.91 6.15 13.61
C PHE A 59 -7.90 6.48 12.11
N LEU A 60 -8.97 7.07 11.58
CA LEU A 60 -9.05 7.47 10.17
C LEU A 60 -7.95 8.47 9.80
N PHE A 61 -7.66 9.44 10.66
CA PHE A 61 -6.55 10.36 10.45
C PHE A 61 -5.21 9.64 10.39
N ILE A 62 -4.94 8.72 11.33
CA ILE A 62 -3.69 7.96 11.36
C ILE A 62 -3.54 7.11 10.11
N TRP A 63 -4.62 6.44 9.68
CA TRP A 63 -4.63 5.67 8.43
C TRP A 63 -4.26 6.53 7.24
N HIS A 64 -4.97 7.65 6.99
CA HIS A 64 -4.71 8.49 5.83
C HIS A 64 -3.35 9.21 5.92
N ALA A 65 -2.85 9.50 7.12
CA ALA A 65 -1.50 10.03 7.30
C ALA A 65 -0.43 8.97 6.97
N PHE A 66 -0.67 7.72 7.38
CA PHE A 66 0.20 6.59 7.06
C PHE A 66 0.18 6.31 5.55
N ASP A 67 -1.02 6.25 4.96
CA ASP A 67 -1.26 6.05 3.53
C ASP A 67 -0.54 7.11 2.68
N ALA A 68 -0.72 8.40 3.01
CA ALA A 68 0.02 9.49 2.34
C ALA A 68 1.55 9.33 2.43
N LEU A 69 2.06 8.91 3.58
CA LEU A 69 3.50 8.70 3.76
C LEU A 69 4.01 7.47 2.99
N ILE A 70 3.21 6.40 2.88
CA ILE A 70 3.54 5.23 2.06
C ILE A 70 3.62 5.63 0.58
N HIS A 71 2.59 6.32 0.09
CA HIS A 71 2.55 6.81 -1.28
C HIS A 71 3.75 7.72 -1.59
N PHE A 72 4.04 8.71 -0.74
CA PHE A 72 5.15 9.64 -1.04
C PHE A 72 6.54 9.05 -0.84
N CYS A 73 6.76 8.29 0.23
CA CYS A 73 8.10 7.83 0.59
C CYS A 73 8.44 6.50 -0.08
N LEU A 74 7.56 5.51 0.01
CA LEU A 74 7.80 4.21 -0.59
C LEU A 74 7.47 4.29 -2.07
N GLU A 75 6.22 4.39 -2.46
CA GLU A 75 5.80 4.28 -3.87
C GLU A 75 6.41 5.39 -4.74
N GLY A 76 6.57 6.60 -4.19
CA GLY A 76 7.30 7.68 -4.84
C GLY A 76 8.76 7.32 -5.15
N SER A 77 9.42 6.56 -4.26
CA SER A 77 10.76 6.05 -4.53
C SER A 77 10.78 4.92 -5.57
N PHE A 78 9.74 4.06 -5.60
CA PHE A 78 9.58 3.06 -6.67
C PHE A 78 9.50 3.75 -8.04
N LEU A 79 8.58 4.71 -8.19
CA LEU A 79 8.44 5.50 -9.41
C LEU A 79 9.75 6.20 -9.77
N TYR A 80 10.43 6.81 -8.79
CA TYR A 80 11.73 7.42 -9.03
C TYR A 80 12.72 6.43 -9.68
N HIS A 81 12.78 5.20 -9.18
CA HIS A 81 13.65 4.18 -9.77
C HIS A 81 13.18 3.75 -11.17
N CYS A 82 11.87 3.59 -11.40
CA CYS A 82 11.33 3.26 -12.73
C CYS A 82 11.66 4.32 -13.79
N PHE A 83 11.68 5.60 -13.42
CA PHE A 83 11.94 6.68 -14.39
C PHE A 83 13.41 7.11 -14.50
N PHE A 84 14.19 7.01 -13.42
CA PHE A 84 15.51 7.65 -13.33
C PHE A 84 16.67 6.70 -13.03
N SER A 85 16.41 5.46 -12.63
CA SER A 85 17.46 4.45 -12.42
C SER A 85 17.50 3.50 -13.61
N SER A 86 18.64 3.38 -14.28
CA SER A 86 18.78 2.51 -15.46
C SER A 86 20.17 1.90 -15.56
N ALA A 87 20.24 0.70 -16.15
CA ALA A 87 21.47 -0.04 -16.42
C ALA A 87 21.46 -0.60 -17.86
N PRO A 88 22.62 -0.69 -18.55
CA PRO A 88 22.69 -1.29 -19.88
C PRO A 88 22.30 -2.78 -19.85
N LEU A 89 21.42 -3.19 -20.76
CA LEU A 89 20.94 -4.58 -20.84
C LEU A 89 22.05 -5.57 -21.25
N GLY A 90 23.02 -5.11 -22.07
CA GLY A 90 24.05 -5.98 -22.66
C GLY A 90 24.99 -6.71 -21.68
N HIS A 91 24.94 -6.40 -20.38
CA HIS A 91 25.76 -7.05 -19.35
C HIS A 91 24.94 -7.88 -18.34
N LEU A 92 23.63 -7.97 -18.52
CA LEU A 92 22.70 -8.61 -17.57
C LEU A 92 22.15 -9.90 -18.17
N ASP A 93 22.00 -10.95 -17.36
CA ASP A 93 21.25 -12.14 -17.77
C ASP A 93 19.75 -11.79 -17.82
N PRO A 94 19.07 -11.86 -18.98
CA PRO A 94 17.64 -11.56 -19.08
C PRO A 94 16.74 -12.43 -18.20
N LYS A 95 17.22 -13.55 -17.67
CA LYS A 95 16.46 -14.40 -16.73
C LYS A 95 16.49 -13.87 -15.29
N GLU A 96 17.52 -13.13 -14.94
CA GLU A 96 17.76 -12.61 -13.59
C GLU A 96 17.17 -11.22 -13.37
N VAL A 97 16.79 -10.52 -14.45
CA VAL A 97 16.23 -9.17 -14.39
C VAL A 97 14.81 -9.11 -14.93
N PHE A 98 14.04 -8.12 -14.48
CA PHE A 98 12.75 -7.80 -15.05
C PHE A 98 12.95 -6.93 -16.30
N ILE A 99 12.71 -7.49 -17.48
CA ILE A 99 12.93 -6.78 -18.75
C ILE A 99 11.88 -5.68 -18.93
N ASP A 100 12.35 -4.49 -19.31
CA ASP A 100 11.45 -3.37 -19.57
C ASP A 100 10.49 -3.69 -20.73
N PRO A 101 9.26 -3.15 -20.68
CA PRO A 101 8.33 -3.16 -21.79
C PRO A 101 8.99 -2.55 -23.04
N TYR A 102 8.65 -3.10 -24.21
CA TYR A 102 9.21 -2.61 -25.47
C TYR A 102 9.03 -1.09 -25.61
N ASN A 103 10.13 -0.40 -25.89
CA ASN A 103 10.17 1.05 -26.12
C ASN A 103 9.77 1.90 -24.90
N TYR A 104 9.90 1.38 -23.68
CA TYR A 104 9.73 2.16 -22.46
C TYR A 104 10.71 3.35 -22.45
N LEU A 105 10.16 4.57 -22.33
CA LEU A 105 10.90 5.84 -22.43
C LEU A 105 11.77 5.99 -23.70
N GLY A 106 11.40 5.34 -24.80
CA GLY A 106 12.15 5.39 -26.05
C GLY A 106 13.48 4.62 -26.02
N ARG A 107 13.63 3.66 -25.10
CA ARG A 107 14.83 2.83 -24.93
C ARG A 107 14.52 1.37 -25.17
N ILE A 108 15.51 0.64 -25.70
CA ILE A 108 15.47 -0.81 -25.93
C ILE A 108 16.75 -1.53 -25.47
N ASP A 109 17.77 -0.76 -25.09
CA ASP A 109 19.12 -1.21 -24.75
C ASP A 109 19.39 -1.19 -23.24
N LYS A 110 18.35 -0.93 -22.44
CA LYS A 110 18.43 -0.70 -20.99
C LYS A 110 17.32 -1.42 -20.25
N VAL A 111 17.57 -1.60 -18.97
CA VAL A 111 16.54 -1.90 -17.97
C VAL A 111 16.43 -0.74 -16.98
N HIS A 112 15.23 -0.51 -16.46
CA HIS A 112 14.97 0.49 -15.42
C HIS A 112 14.50 -0.16 -14.11
N GLY A 113 14.24 0.68 -13.10
CA GLY A 113 13.74 0.24 -11.81
C GLY A 113 14.84 0.04 -10.77
N ALA A 114 14.43 -0.49 -9.61
CA ALA A 114 15.31 -0.70 -8.46
C ALA A 114 16.48 -1.64 -8.79
N GLN A 115 16.23 -2.66 -9.63
CA GLN A 115 17.23 -3.63 -10.07
C GLN A 115 18.45 -3.00 -10.76
N ALA A 116 18.29 -1.84 -11.40
CA ALA A 116 19.38 -1.17 -12.10
C ALA A 116 20.45 -0.61 -11.15
N VAL A 117 20.09 -0.41 -9.88
CA VAL A 117 20.94 0.19 -8.84
C VAL A 117 20.80 -0.53 -7.50
N ALA A 118 20.56 -1.85 -7.53
CA ALA A 118 20.46 -2.69 -6.35
C ALA A 118 21.66 -2.48 -5.38
N GLY A 119 21.43 -2.60 -4.08
CA GLY A 119 22.41 -2.27 -3.04
C GLY A 119 22.46 -0.79 -2.63
N ARG A 120 21.58 0.07 -3.16
CA ARG A 120 21.62 1.52 -2.91
C ARG A 120 20.29 2.09 -2.43
N GLY A 121 20.26 2.63 -1.21
CA GLY A 121 19.15 3.43 -0.71
C GLY A 121 17.80 2.71 -0.79
N THR A 122 16.79 3.40 -1.30
CA THR A 122 15.42 2.87 -1.46
C THR A 122 15.30 1.76 -2.50
N ALA A 123 16.24 1.62 -3.44
CA ALA A 123 16.23 0.53 -4.40
C ALA A 123 16.37 -0.82 -3.70
N GLU A 124 17.19 -0.88 -2.65
CA GLU A 124 17.39 -2.09 -1.86
C GLU A 124 16.09 -2.55 -1.17
N LEU A 125 15.26 -1.61 -0.70
CA LEU A 125 13.95 -1.92 -0.12
C LEU A 125 13.01 -2.55 -1.17
N TRP A 126 13.00 -2.00 -2.38
CA TRP A 126 12.20 -2.53 -3.48
C TRP A 126 12.69 -3.88 -3.96
N MET A 127 14.01 -4.12 -3.96
CA MET A 127 14.57 -5.44 -4.26
C MET A 127 14.17 -6.49 -3.22
N VAL A 128 13.97 -6.12 -1.96
CA VAL A 128 13.41 -7.05 -0.95
C VAL A 128 11.96 -7.40 -1.25
N TYR A 129 11.13 -6.41 -1.57
CA TYR A 129 9.74 -6.68 -1.94
C TYR A 129 9.65 -7.47 -3.26
N ALA A 130 10.59 -7.23 -4.18
CA ALA A 130 10.66 -7.92 -5.47
C ALA A 130 10.94 -9.43 -5.37
N LYS A 131 11.42 -9.91 -4.22
CA LYS A 131 11.50 -11.35 -3.94
C LYS A 131 10.11 -12.00 -3.89
N ALA A 132 9.10 -11.26 -3.42
CA ALA A 132 7.71 -11.72 -3.38
C ALA A 132 6.96 -11.39 -4.67
N ASP A 133 7.22 -10.25 -5.30
CA ASP A 133 6.61 -9.85 -6.57
C ASP A 133 7.65 -9.20 -7.50
N ARG A 134 8.13 -9.97 -8.49
CA ARG A 134 9.24 -9.58 -9.37
C ARG A 134 9.02 -8.27 -10.13
N ARG A 135 7.76 -7.86 -10.33
CA ARG A 135 7.42 -6.62 -11.06
C ARG A 135 7.98 -5.38 -10.36
N TRP A 136 8.13 -5.42 -9.05
CA TRP A 136 8.65 -4.31 -8.24
C TRP A 136 10.18 -4.14 -8.34
N ALA A 137 10.89 -5.09 -8.95
CA ALA A 137 12.31 -4.91 -9.29
C ALA A 137 12.49 -3.91 -10.45
N GLY A 138 11.55 -3.88 -11.40
CA GLY A 138 11.68 -3.22 -12.69
C GLY A 138 10.45 -2.40 -13.07
N VAL A 139 10.08 -2.44 -14.35
CA VAL A 139 8.99 -1.64 -14.91
C VAL A 139 7.88 -2.55 -15.42
N ASP A 140 6.85 -2.78 -14.61
CA ASP A 140 5.58 -3.29 -15.09
C ASP A 140 4.64 -2.11 -15.40
N LEU A 141 4.10 -2.01 -16.63
CA LEU A 141 3.29 -0.85 -17.02
C LEU A 141 1.99 -0.74 -16.22
N SER A 142 1.40 -1.86 -15.80
CA SER A 142 0.19 -1.84 -14.99
C SER A 142 0.51 -1.31 -13.59
N VAL A 143 1.55 -1.84 -12.95
CA VAL A 143 2.00 -1.36 -11.62
C VAL A 143 2.41 0.11 -11.70
N VAL A 144 3.32 0.49 -12.60
CA VAL A 144 3.78 1.89 -12.73
C VAL A 144 2.63 2.86 -13.01
N SER A 145 1.63 2.47 -13.81
CA SER A 145 0.46 3.32 -14.07
C SER A 145 -0.43 3.50 -12.83
N LEU A 146 -0.59 2.45 -12.03
CA LEU A 146 -1.30 2.53 -10.75
C LEU A 146 -0.55 3.41 -9.77
N GLU A 147 0.76 3.21 -9.64
CA GLU A 147 1.60 3.95 -8.70
C GLU A 147 1.67 5.45 -9.05
N LEU A 148 1.64 5.81 -10.34
CA LEU A 148 1.51 7.21 -10.74
C LEU A 148 0.23 7.86 -10.18
N LEU A 149 -0.88 7.13 -10.15
CA LEU A 149 -2.14 7.62 -9.57
C LEU A 149 -2.09 7.65 -8.04
N THR A 150 -1.53 6.63 -7.39
CA THR A 150 -1.43 6.62 -5.92
C THR A 150 -0.56 7.77 -5.42
N VAL A 151 0.62 7.96 -6.02
CA VAL A 151 1.56 9.01 -5.62
C VAL A 151 1.05 10.41 -5.96
N LEU A 152 0.53 10.65 -7.18
CA LEU A 152 0.17 12.00 -7.63
C LEU A 152 -1.25 12.42 -7.28
N VAL A 153 -2.13 11.47 -6.95
CA VAL A 153 -3.55 11.76 -6.67
C VAL A 153 -3.95 11.27 -5.28
N VAL A 154 -3.74 9.99 -4.97
CA VAL A 154 -4.22 9.42 -3.70
C VAL A 154 -3.47 10.00 -2.50
N GLY A 155 -2.13 10.07 -2.53
CA GLY A 155 -1.31 10.68 -1.49
C GLY A 155 -1.72 12.12 -1.14
N PRO A 156 -1.86 13.03 -2.11
CA PRO A 156 -2.34 14.38 -1.86
C PRO A 156 -3.78 14.42 -1.30
N LEU A 157 -4.67 13.57 -1.79
CA LEU A 157 -6.04 13.47 -1.25
C LEU A 157 -6.04 12.93 0.19
N ALA A 158 -5.14 12.01 0.53
CA ALA A 158 -5.00 11.49 1.89
C ALA A 158 -4.51 12.58 2.86
N CYS A 159 -3.57 13.44 2.44
CA CYS A 159 -3.23 14.66 3.20
C CYS A 159 -4.44 15.60 3.36
N TRP A 160 -5.27 15.75 2.32
CA TRP A 160 -6.48 16.55 2.40
C TRP A 160 -7.48 15.94 3.40
N VAL A 161 -7.66 14.62 3.43
CA VAL A 161 -8.46 13.95 4.46
C VAL A 161 -7.94 14.28 5.85
N CYS A 162 -6.63 14.20 6.09
CA CYS A 162 -6.05 14.60 7.38
C CYS A 162 -6.40 16.05 7.75
N TYR A 163 -6.27 16.99 6.80
CA TYR A 163 -6.66 18.39 7.00
C TYR A 163 -8.15 18.54 7.36
N ASP A 164 -9.04 17.87 6.61
CA ASP A 164 -10.48 17.99 6.83
C ASP A 164 -10.93 17.33 8.13
N ILE A 165 -10.30 16.23 8.57
CA ILE A 165 -10.52 15.67 9.92
C ILE A 165 -10.11 16.68 10.99
N ALA A 166 -8.93 17.28 10.86
CA ALA A 166 -8.43 18.27 11.83
C ALA A 166 -9.32 19.53 11.89
N LYS A 167 -9.89 19.94 10.76
CA LYS A 167 -10.80 21.09 10.66
C LYS A 167 -12.27 20.75 10.86
N LYS A 168 -12.63 19.49 11.05
CA LYS A 168 -14.01 18.99 11.21
C LYS A 168 -14.89 19.32 9.99
N ASN A 169 -14.32 19.29 8.79
CA ASN A 169 -15.04 19.55 7.55
C ASN A 169 -15.78 18.29 7.07
N SER A 170 -17.10 18.37 6.90
CA SER A 170 -17.93 17.20 6.53
C SER A 170 -17.64 16.63 5.13
N ARG A 171 -16.99 17.39 4.25
CA ARG A 171 -16.56 16.93 2.92
C ARG A 171 -15.54 15.78 2.98
N VAL A 172 -14.92 15.58 4.15
CA VAL A 172 -14.01 14.45 4.43
C VAL A 172 -14.60 13.11 4.00
N ASN A 173 -15.91 12.90 4.22
CA ASN A 173 -16.56 11.63 3.90
C ASN A 173 -16.57 11.34 2.40
N ILE A 174 -16.66 12.36 1.56
CA ILE A 174 -16.63 12.21 0.10
C ILE A 174 -15.22 11.80 -0.33
N VAL A 175 -14.20 12.52 0.14
CA VAL A 175 -12.80 12.26 -0.23
C VAL A 175 -12.35 10.89 0.28
N MET A 176 -12.74 10.50 1.50
CA MET A 176 -12.48 9.17 2.06
C MET A 176 -13.06 8.05 1.19
N ILE A 177 -14.28 8.19 0.67
CA ILE A 177 -14.88 7.18 -0.22
C ILE A 177 -14.13 7.13 -1.56
N MET A 178 -13.71 8.27 -2.10
CA MET A 178 -12.94 8.32 -3.35
C MET A 178 -11.59 7.60 -3.22
N ILE A 179 -10.83 7.90 -2.17
CA ILE A 179 -9.55 7.24 -1.86
C ILE A 179 -9.77 5.75 -1.68
N ALA A 180 -10.69 5.35 -0.81
CA ALA A 180 -10.92 3.94 -0.50
C ALA A 180 -11.36 3.13 -1.72
N THR A 181 -12.13 3.72 -2.63
CA THR A 181 -12.50 3.07 -3.89
C THR A 181 -11.27 2.90 -4.80
N ALA A 182 -10.42 3.91 -4.88
CA ALA A 182 -9.18 3.85 -5.66
C ALA A 182 -8.20 2.82 -5.11
N GLU A 183 -8.03 2.73 -3.78
CA GLU A 183 -7.17 1.74 -3.12
C GLU A 183 -7.64 0.30 -3.39
N ILE A 184 -8.94 0.01 -3.21
CA ILE A 184 -9.51 -1.32 -3.47
C ILE A 184 -9.38 -1.69 -4.95
N TYR A 185 -9.68 -0.74 -5.84
CA TYR A 185 -9.53 -0.96 -7.28
C TYR A 185 -8.05 -1.15 -7.68
N GLY A 186 -7.14 -0.38 -7.09
CA GLY A 186 -5.70 -0.50 -7.29
C GLY A 186 -5.20 -1.88 -6.88
N GLY A 187 -5.55 -2.35 -5.68
CA GLY A 187 -5.24 -3.70 -5.22
C GLY A 187 -5.78 -4.78 -6.17
N TRP A 188 -7.01 -4.62 -6.66
CA TRP A 188 -7.56 -5.51 -7.69
C TRP A 188 -6.73 -5.50 -8.97
N MET A 189 -6.33 -4.32 -9.47
CA MET A 189 -5.54 -4.19 -10.68
C MET A 189 -4.08 -4.64 -10.50
N THR A 190 -3.55 -4.70 -9.28
CA THR A 190 -2.24 -5.28 -8.98
C THR A 190 -2.26 -6.82 -9.07
N PHE A 191 -3.31 -7.46 -8.56
CA PHE A 191 -3.35 -8.93 -8.44
C PHE A 191 -4.17 -9.64 -9.51
N CYS A 192 -5.19 -9.01 -10.09
CA CYS A 192 -6.02 -9.63 -11.12
C CYS A 192 -5.21 -9.98 -12.39
N PRO A 193 -4.34 -9.10 -12.93
CA PRO A 193 -3.47 -9.47 -14.05
C PRO A 193 -2.58 -10.68 -13.73
N GLU A 194 -1.99 -10.74 -12.53
CA GLU A 194 -1.20 -11.89 -12.10
C GLU A 194 -2.03 -13.15 -12.04
N TRP A 195 -3.23 -13.10 -11.45
CA TRP A 195 -4.13 -14.24 -11.42
C TRP A 195 -4.44 -14.78 -12.82
N LEU A 196 -4.68 -13.88 -13.79
CA LEU A 196 -4.99 -14.26 -15.17
C LEU A 196 -3.82 -14.93 -15.90
N VAL A 197 -2.57 -14.62 -15.52
CA VAL A 197 -1.37 -15.24 -16.11
C VAL A 197 -0.79 -16.40 -15.28
N GLY A 198 -1.46 -16.78 -14.18
CA GLY A 198 -1.01 -17.88 -13.31
C GLY A 198 0.05 -17.46 -12.29
N SER A 199 0.06 -16.19 -11.88
CA SER A 199 0.92 -15.60 -10.85
C SER A 199 2.41 -15.77 -11.11
N VAL A 200 2.84 -15.67 -12.37
CA VAL A 200 4.22 -15.94 -12.80
C VAL A 200 5.25 -15.01 -12.16
N ASN A 201 4.85 -13.82 -11.70
CA ASN A 201 5.75 -12.88 -11.03
C ASN A 201 5.71 -13.02 -9.51
N LEU A 202 4.73 -13.73 -8.94
CA LEU A 202 4.54 -13.84 -7.50
C LEU A 202 5.18 -15.12 -6.96
N ASP A 203 6.09 -14.98 -5.98
CA ASP A 203 6.58 -16.14 -5.24
C ASP A 203 5.64 -16.45 -4.07
N THR A 204 4.84 -17.51 -4.25
CA THR A 204 3.89 -18.02 -3.25
C THR A 204 4.40 -19.26 -2.52
N SER A 205 5.60 -19.74 -2.85
CA SER A 205 6.20 -20.94 -2.24
C SER A 205 6.76 -20.68 -0.84
N ASN A 206 7.14 -19.42 -0.59
CA ASN A 206 7.71 -18.96 0.64
C ASN A 206 6.61 -18.40 1.57
N TRP A 207 6.57 -18.88 2.83
CA TRP A 207 5.55 -18.46 3.79
C TRP A 207 5.56 -16.95 4.04
N MET A 208 6.74 -16.34 4.16
CA MET A 208 6.88 -14.90 4.43
C MET A 208 6.36 -14.08 3.26
N TYR A 209 6.74 -14.45 2.04
CA TYR A 209 6.31 -13.74 0.84
C TYR A 209 4.81 -13.85 0.67
N LEU A 210 4.25 -15.05 0.77
CA LEU A 210 2.82 -15.25 0.63
C LEU A 210 2.02 -14.55 1.72
N TRP A 211 2.32 -14.81 2.99
CA TRP A 211 1.44 -14.40 4.09
C TRP A 211 1.74 -13.01 4.63
N LEU A 212 3.01 -12.62 4.74
CA LEU A 212 3.36 -11.29 5.24
C LEU A 212 3.35 -10.25 4.11
N TYR A 213 4.07 -10.50 3.02
CA TYR A 213 4.26 -9.49 1.98
C TYR A 213 3.02 -9.36 1.09
N LEU A 214 2.56 -10.48 0.53
CA LEU A 214 1.43 -10.48 -0.40
C LEU A 214 0.10 -10.38 0.35
N ALA A 215 -0.20 -11.27 1.29
CA ALA A 215 -1.53 -11.30 1.93
C ALA A 215 -1.73 -10.21 2.99
N PHE A 216 -0.83 -10.07 3.97
CA PHE A 216 -1.05 -9.17 5.09
C PHE A 216 -0.98 -7.69 4.67
N PHE A 217 0.13 -7.24 4.08
CA PHE A 217 0.27 -5.83 3.72
C PHE A 217 -0.79 -5.38 2.71
N ASN A 218 -1.02 -6.15 1.63
CA ASN A 218 -2.07 -5.78 0.66
C ASN A 218 -3.48 -5.96 1.23
N GLY A 219 -3.69 -6.91 2.14
CA GLY A 219 -4.95 -7.09 2.85
C GLY A 219 -5.35 -5.86 3.69
N LEU A 220 -4.39 -5.10 4.22
CA LEU A 220 -4.66 -3.83 4.91
C LEU A 220 -5.33 -2.81 3.97
N TRP A 221 -4.85 -2.69 2.73
CA TRP A 221 -5.42 -1.84 1.67
C TRP A 221 -6.74 -2.38 1.08
N VAL A 222 -7.27 -3.47 1.61
CA VAL A 222 -8.64 -3.93 1.33
C VAL A 222 -9.54 -3.70 2.54
N VAL A 223 -9.13 -4.20 3.70
CA VAL A 223 -9.96 -4.20 4.91
C VAL A 223 -10.17 -2.80 5.46
N ILE A 224 -9.10 -1.99 5.52
CA ILE A 224 -9.21 -0.64 6.08
C ILE A 224 -9.98 0.28 5.13
N PRO A 225 -9.73 0.31 3.81
CA PRO A 225 -10.56 1.06 2.87
C PRO A 225 -12.05 0.65 2.88
N ALA A 226 -12.35 -0.65 3.00
CA ALA A 226 -13.74 -1.10 3.16
C ALA A 226 -14.38 -0.54 4.45
N TYR A 227 -13.62 -0.50 5.56
CA TYR A 227 -14.07 0.13 6.80
C TYR A 227 -14.25 1.64 6.65
N VAL A 228 -13.35 2.33 5.93
CA VAL A 228 -13.45 3.76 5.60
C VAL A 228 -14.75 4.05 4.86
N ILE A 229 -15.08 3.27 3.82
CA ILE A 229 -16.33 3.40 3.06
C ILE A 229 -17.54 3.18 3.98
N TYR A 230 -17.52 2.15 4.82
CA TYR A 230 -18.59 1.87 5.78
C TYR A 230 -18.84 3.06 6.71
N VAL A 231 -17.79 3.62 7.31
CA VAL A 231 -17.90 4.78 8.19
C VAL A 231 -18.40 6.01 7.44
N ALA A 232 -17.75 6.38 6.35
CA ALA A 232 -18.05 7.59 5.60
C ALA A 232 -19.49 7.57 5.06
N SER A 233 -19.93 6.43 4.53
CA SER A 233 -21.30 6.23 4.08
C SER A 233 -22.29 6.34 5.24
N GLY A 234 -21.94 5.77 6.40
CA GLY A 234 -22.72 5.89 7.64
C GLY A 234 -22.97 7.34 8.05
N GLU A 235 -21.93 8.17 8.08
CA GLU A 235 -22.01 9.59 8.42
C GLU A 235 -22.88 10.37 7.41
N ILE A 236 -22.69 10.11 6.11
CA ILE A 236 -23.49 10.74 5.03
C ILE A 236 -24.97 10.36 5.16
N MET A 237 -25.27 9.07 5.31
CA MET A 237 -26.66 8.59 5.47
C MET A 237 -27.30 9.14 6.75
N GLY A 238 -26.52 9.26 7.83
CA GLY A 238 -26.97 9.90 9.08
C GLY A 238 -27.39 11.35 8.86
N ALA A 239 -26.58 12.13 8.15
CA ALA A 239 -26.90 13.52 7.82
C ALA A 239 -28.20 13.65 7.00
N PHE A 240 -28.42 12.77 6.02
CA PHE A 240 -29.66 12.76 5.24
C PHE A 240 -30.89 12.45 6.10
N LYS A 241 -30.80 11.49 7.03
CA LYS A 241 -31.89 11.18 7.96
C LYS A 241 -32.28 12.39 8.82
N VAL A 242 -31.29 13.12 9.35
CA VAL A 242 -31.51 14.33 10.14
C VAL A 242 -32.19 15.42 9.29
N ARG A 243 -31.70 15.65 8.07
CA ARG A 243 -32.30 16.60 7.13
C ARG A 243 -33.76 16.27 6.84
N ASP A 244 -34.07 15.01 6.57
CA ASP A 244 -35.42 14.57 6.23
C ASP A 244 -36.38 14.68 7.43
N ALA A 245 -35.90 14.40 8.64
CA ALA A 245 -36.67 14.61 9.88
C ALA A 245 -36.98 16.10 10.10
N ALA A 246 -36.00 16.99 9.90
CA ALA A 246 -36.19 18.44 9.99
C ALA A 246 -37.19 18.95 8.94
N ALA A 247 -37.12 18.44 7.71
CA ALA A 247 -38.07 18.80 6.66
C ALA A 247 -39.50 18.35 6.98
N LYS A 248 -39.69 17.18 7.60
CA LYS A 248 -41.01 16.71 8.07
C LYS A 248 -41.55 17.58 9.19
N ALA A 249 -40.73 17.92 10.20
CA ALA A 249 -41.14 18.78 11.31
C ALA A 249 -41.57 20.18 10.84
N LYS A 250 -40.92 20.73 9.80
CA LYS A 250 -41.32 22.01 9.21
C LYS A 250 -42.67 21.95 8.48
N LYS A 251 -43.08 20.79 7.96
CA LYS A 251 -44.38 20.61 7.28
C LYS A 251 -45.54 20.39 8.24
N SER A 252 -45.26 20.04 9.50
CA SER A 252 -46.28 19.83 10.55
C SER A 252 -46.57 21.08 11.38
N LEU A 253 -45.87 22.19 11.11
CA LEU A 253 -46.11 23.53 11.67
C LEU A 253 -46.90 24.36 10.67
#